data_AF-A0A849H6Q1-F1
#
_entry.id   AF-A0A849H6Q1-F1
#
_cell.length_a   1.000
_cell.length_b   1.000
_cell.length_c   1.000
_cell.angle_alpha   90.00
_cell.angle_beta   90.00
_cell.angle_gamma   90.00
#
_symmetry.space_group_name_H-M   'P 1'
#
loop_
_entity.id
_entity.type
_entity.pdbx_description
1 polymer ?
#
loop_
_entity_poly.entity_id
_entity_poly.type
_entity_poly.pdbx_seq_one_letter_code
_entity_poly.pdbx_strand_id
1 'polypeptide(L)'
;MWTAAVFLVTGLSLGPPQVQADTLVLLTGSEDGSYIEIGRILAQILEGSIPGLTVEVRPSGGSVANILALGSGDADLVIAQSDVASHGARGESMFADYGRQPAQAVMGLHSEDVLVLARKDLNLISAELLDSSHRLVVGLEGSGTRDNAGDVLAQLGLGFDDVDTIGRDPRKSLNLLRTDSADLVFLTGGISPGYWDTVAAHDAEPLDLGEPLVGELLKERRYYQRSGFQHDGEDINTVRVRAVLLAHSDLPNERVRRITEAIYTRLPEIRASTDLAKGMLPGTVRDNIPTRFHPGADAFYCQEGTGGCMPLGSMAFLGLLGFLGLAFVALGFSATLRRGLTRAAPRFAEKLVGPYGMTDRYRYLVIPVLITIIIMGGSVLIQAAEIQYAKTHNVTSEFEG
;
A
#
# COMPACT_ATOMS: atom_id res chain seq x y z
N MET A 1 -78.49 14.17 34.21
CA MET A 1 -77.12 14.72 34.33
C MET A 1 -76.16 13.62 33.89
N TRP A 2 -75.64 13.71 32.67
CA TRP A 2 -74.62 12.79 32.14
C TRP A 2 -73.43 13.64 31.71
N THR A 3 -72.35 13.62 32.49
CA THR A 3 -71.08 14.28 32.17
C THR A 3 -70.23 13.33 31.34
N ALA A 4 -70.03 13.64 30.07
CA ALA A 4 -69.11 12.93 29.19
C ALA A 4 -67.66 13.40 29.48
N ALA A 5 -66.80 12.47 29.89
CA ALA A 5 -65.37 12.69 30.02
C ALA A 5 -64.72 12.60 28.64
N VAL A 6 -64.13 13.70 28.17
CA VAL A 6 -63.31 13.74 26.96
C VAL A 6 -61.89 13.35 27.36
N PHE A 7 -61.44 12.16 26.91
CA PHE A 7 -60.04 11.77 26.99
C PHE A 7 -59.27 12.44 25.85
N LEU A 8 -58.36 13.36 26.19
CA LEU A 8 -57.40 13.94 25.27
C LEU A 8 -56.29 12.89 25.03
N VAL A 9 -56.28 12.27 23.85
CA VAL A 9 -55.13 11.47 23.39
C VAL A 9 -54.11 12.44 22.83
N THR A 10 -53.07 12.76 23.61
CA THR A 10 -51.90 13.48 23.12
C THR A 10 -51.10 12.54 22.22
N GLY A 11 -51.23 12.73 20.91
CA GLY A 11 -50.38 12.03 19.93
C GLY A 11 -48.93 12.47 20.10
N LEU A 12 -48.06 11.52 20.47
CA LEU A 12 -46.62 11.68 20.30
C LEU A 12 -46.33 11.72 18.79
N SER A 13 -46.13 12.93 18.25
CA SER A 13 -45.55 13.10 16.93
C SER A 13 -44.08 12.67 17.00
N LEU A 14 -43.78 11.45 16.57
CA LEU A 14 -42.43 11.05 16.16
C LEU A 14 -42.07 11.92 14.96
N GLY A 15 -41.26 12.97 15.20
CA GLY A 15 -40.66 13.75 14.13
C GLY A 15 -39.86 12.83 13.19
N PRO A 16 -39.66 13.21 11.92
CA PRO A 16 -38.79 12.44 11.04
C PRO A 16 -37.43 12.27 11.71
N PRO A 17 -36.78 11.09 11.60
CA PRO A 17 -35.47 10.87 12.18
C PRO A 17 -34.54 11.99 11.70
N GLN A 18 -33.97 12.73 12.66
CA GLN A 18 -32.90 13.66 12.37
C GLN A 18 -31.76 12.84 11.77
N VAL A 19 -31.52 12.99 10.47
CA VAL A 19 -30.33 12.44 9.83
C VAL A 19 -29.17 13.21 10.44
N GLN A 20 -28.52 12.62 11.44
CA GLN A 20 -27.28 13.15 11.96
C GLN A 20 -26.27 13.09 10.81
N ALA A 21 -25.72 14.24 10.43
CA ALA A 21 -24.72 14.31 9.37
C ALA A 21 -23.56 13.38 9.72
N ASP A 22 -23.24 12.45 8.82
CA ASP A 22 -22.14 11.51 8.99
C ASP A 22 -20.86 12.22 8.56
N THR A 23 -20.16 12.85 9.50
CA THR A 23 -18.91 13.57 9.21
C THR A 23 -17.71 12.66 9.45
N LEU A 24 -16.76 12.69 8.51
CA LEU A 24 -15.42 12.11 8.64
C LEU A 24 -14.40 13.24 8.64
N VAL A 25 -13.46 13.23 9.58
CA VAL A 25 -12.30 14.12 9.55
C VAL A 25 -11.14 13.41 8.85
N LEU A 26 -10.61 14.05 7.79
CA LEU A 26 -9.44 13.60 7.04
C LEU A 26 -8.27 14.58 7.24
N LEU A 27 -7.25 14.18 8.02
CA LEU A 27 -6.01 14.97 8.12
C LEU A 27 -5.03 14.63 7.00
N THR A 28 -4.36 15.66 6.49
CA THR A 28 -3.54 15.57 5.28
C THR A 28 -2.12 16.07 5.49
N GLY A 29 -1.74 17.23 4.98
CA GLY A 29 -0.40 17.77 5.14
C GLY A 29 -0.45 19.29 5.14
N SER A 30 0.63 19.94 4.70
CA SER A 30 0.60 21.38 4.51
C SER A 30 -0.50 21.80 3.51
N GLU A 31 -0.99 23.03 3.67
CA GLU A 31 -2.08 23.59 2.85
C GLU A 31 -1.77 23.61 1.34
N ASP A 32 -0.48 23.62 0.99
CA ASP A 32 0.02 23.63 -0.39
C ASP A 32 0.69 22.29 -0.79
N GLY A 33 0.49 21.24 0.01
CA GLY A 33 1.13 19.93 -0.16
C GLY A 33 0.33 18.93 -1.01
N SER A 34 1.00 17.85 -1.45
CA SER A 34 0.38 16.77 -2.24
C SER A 34 -0.76 16.06 -1.49
N TYR A 35 -0.66 15.95 -0.17
CA TYR A 35 -1.65 15.24 0.64
C TYR A 35 -2.99 15.94 0.66
N ILE A 36 -3.02 17.28 0.74
CA ILE A 36 -4.31 17.99 0.78
C ILE A 36 -4.98 18.03 -0.59
N GLU A 37 -4.21 18.06 -1.68
CA GLU A 37 -4.72 17.86 -3.04
C GLU A 37 -5.41 16.51 -3.18
N ILE A 38 -4.70 15.41 -2.85
CA ILE A 38 -5.27 14.07 -2.88
C ILE A 38 -6.44 13.93 -1.90
N GLY A 39 -6.34 14.48 -0.69
CA GLY A 39 -7.41 14.44 0.30
C GLY A 39 -8.71 15.10 -0.18
N ARG A 40 -8.61 16.24 -0.87
CA ARG A 40 -9.76 16.92 -1.50
C ARG A 40 -10.40 16.07 -2.60
N ILE A 41 -9.59 15.39 -3.42
CA ILE A 41 -10.09 14.46 -4.45
C ILE A 41 -10.83 13.29 -3.77
N LEU A 42 -10.23 12.68 -2.74
CA LEU A 42 -10.86 11.58 -2.00
C LEU A 42 -12.17 12.02 -1.34
N ALA A 43 -12.22 13.22 -0.75
CA ALA A 43 -13.45 13.77 -0.18
C ALA A 43 -14.57 13.86 -1.22
N GLN A 44 -14.31 14.43 -2.39
CA GLN A 44 -15.30 14.52 -3.47
C GLN A 44 -15.81 13.14 -3.92
N ILE A 45 -14.90 12.16 -4.05
CA ILE A 45 -15.25 10.79 -4.39
C ILE A 45 -16.13 10.14 -3.33
N LEU A 46 -15.79 10.32 -2.05
CA LEU A 46 -16.51 9.73 -0.93
C LEU A 46 -17.90 10.35 -0.76
N GLU A 47 -18.00 11.68 -0.75
CA GLU A 47 -19.27 12.42 -0.67
C GLU A 47 -20.19 12.11 -1.86
N GLY A 48 -19.61 11.97 -3.06
CA GLY A 48 -20.34 11.58 -4.27
C GLY A 48 -20.71 10.10 -4.35
N SER A 49 -20.21 9.25 -3.46
CA SER A 49 -20.46 7.80 -3.46
C SER A 49 -21.28 7.32 -2.25
N ILE A 50 -21.22 8.05 -1.14
CA ILE A 50 -21.83 7.65 0.14
C ILE A 50 -22.86 8.71 0.55
N PRO A 51 -24.16 8.48 0.32
CA PRO A 51 -25.20 9.46 0.63
C PRO A 51 -25.21 9.88 2.11
N GLY A 52 -25.19 11.19 2.35
CA GLY A 52 -25.22 11.77 3.69
C GLY A 52 -23.87 11.85 4.39
N LEU A 53 -22.78 11.40 3.74
CA LEU A 53 -21.42 11.58 4.21
C LEU A 53 -20.90 12.98 3.89
N THR A 54 -20.18 13.58 4.83
CA THR A 54 -19.37 14.78 4.63
C THR A 54 -17.95 14.49 5.06
N VAL A 55 -16.95 14.89 4.26
CA VAL A 55 -15.54 14.68 4.58
C VAL A 55 -14.87 16.03 4.81
N GLU A 56 -14.51 16.30 6.06
CA GLU A 56 -13.78 17.51 6.42
C GLU A 56 -12.28 17.28 6.24
N VAL A 57 -11.75 17.78 5.13
CA VAL A 57 -10.32 17.73 4.83
C VAL A 57 -9.60 18.87 5.54
N ARG A 58 -8.65 18.53 6.41
CA ARG A 58 -7.90 19.49 7.22
C ARG A 58 -6.39 19.43 6.93
N PRO A 59 -5.71 20.59 6.84
CA PRO A 59 -4.25 20.60 6.82
C PRO A 59 -3.69 20.18 8.18
N SER A 60 -2.43 19.76 8.20
CA SER A 60 -1.73 19.32 9.40
C SER A 60 -0.21 19.54 9.32
N GLY A 61 0.50 19.17 10.39
CA GLY A 61 1.97 19.17 10.44
C GLY A 61 2.65 18.01 9.70
N GLY A 62 1.88 17.09 9.10
CA GLY A 62 2.40 15.93 8.37
C GLY A 62 2.19 14.59 9.08
N SER A 63 2.88 13.56 8.59
CA SER A 63 2.65 12.14 8.92
C SER A 63 2.60 11.81 10.42
N VAL A 64 3.50 12.37 11.24
CA VAL A 64 3.52 12.07 12.70
C VAL A 64 2.33 12.70 13.40
N ALA A 65 2.08 13.98 13.15
CA ALA A 65 0.94 14.70 13.72
C ALA A 65 -0.39 14.02 13.34
N ASN A 66 -0.48 13.55 12.10
CA ASN A 66 -1.63 12.80 11.61
C ASN A 66 -1.85 11.48 12.36
N ILE A 67 -0.83 10.65 12.47
CA ILE A 67 -0.97 9.36 13.14
C ILE A 67 -1.29 9.54 14.64
N LEU A 68 -0.71 10.55 15.30
CA LEU A 68 -1.05 10.90 16.68
C LEU A 68 -2.50 11.40 16.81
N ALA A 69 -2.95 12.26 15.90
CA ALA A 69 -4.33 12.75 15.88
C ALA A 69 -5.33 11.60 15.64
N LEU A 70 -4.99 10.67 14.75
CA LEU A 70 -5.74 9.44 14.56
C LEU A 70 -5.82 8.66 15.88
N GLY A 71 -4.68 8.43 16.55
CA GLY A 71 -4.62 7.71 17.83
C GLY A 71 -5.39 8.37 18.97
N SER A 72 -5.51 9.69 18.97
CA SER A 72 -6.30 10.45 19.95
C SER A 72 -7.80 10.50 19.64
N GLY A 73 -8.21 10.10 18.44
CA GLY A 73 -9.60 10.22 17.96
C GLY A 73 -9.96 11.60 17.39
N ASP A 74 -8.98 12.50 17.23
CA ASP A 74 -9.17 13.82 16.62
C ASP A 74 -9.34 13.77 15.08
N ALA A 75 -9.06 12.61 14.47
CA ALA A 75 -9.32 12.31 13.08
C ALA A 75 -9.83 10.88 12.87
N ASP A 76 -10.68 10.67 11.87
CA ASP A 76 -11.16 9.34 11.46
C ASP A 76 -10.22 8.69 10.44
N LEU A 77 -9.73 9.52 9.51
CA LEU A 77 -8.85 9.12 8.42
C LEU A 77 -7.66 10.06 8.38
N VAL A 78 -6.49 9.55 7.99
CA VAL A 78 -5.32 10.38 7.75
C VAL A 78 -4.51 9.90 6.55
N ILE A 79 -3.77 10.82 5.91
CA ILE A 79 -2.74 10.45 4.94
C ILE A 79 -1.37 10.53 5.63
N ALA A 80 -0.58 9.47 5.54
CA ALA A 80 0.79 9.46 6.06
C ALA A 80 1.70 8.62 5.18
N GLN A 81 3.01 8.83 5.30
CA GLN A 81 4.00 8.00 4.63
C GLN A 81 4.05 6.59 5.25
N SER A 82 4.30 5.58 4.42
CA SER A 82 4.26 4.16 4.77
C SER A 82 5.27 3.75 5.85
N ASP A 83 6.43 4.40 5.84
CA ASP A 83 7.51 4.30 6.82
C ASP A 83 7.10 4.86 8.19
N VAL A 84 6.55 6.08 8.23
CA VAL A 84 6.05 6.69 9.47
C VAL A 84 4.89 5.87 10.05
N ALA A 85 4.02 5.34 9.20
CA ALA A 85 2.98 4.39 9.60
C ALA A 85 3.58 3.11 10.23
N SER A 86 4.68 2.60 9.68
CA SER A 86 5.44 1.47 10.24
C SER A 86 6.01 1.76 11.63
N HIS A 87 6.55 2.97 11.83
CA HIS A 87 7.05 3.43 13.12
C HIS A 87 5.91 3.58 14.13
N GLY A 88 4.78 4.16 13.72
CA GLY A 88 3.59 4.31 14.56
C GLY A 88 3.00 2.96 14.99
N ALA A 89 2.90 1.99 14.07
CA ALA A 89 2.40 0.65 14.38
C ALA A 89 3.28 -0.11 15.39
N ARG A 90 4.59 0.18 15.42
CA ARG A 90 5.55 -0.42 16.35
C ARG A 90 5.74 0.37 17.65
N GLY A 91 5.43 1.66 17.64
CA GLY A 91 5.70 2.57 18.76
C GLY A 91 7.19 2.87 18.91
N GLU A 92 7.88 3.05 17.77
CA GLU A 92 9.33 3.23 17.68
C GLU A 92 9.67 4.59 17.04
N SER A 93 10.96 4.95 17.03
CA SER A 93 11.45 6.23 16.50
C SER A 93 10.69 7.41 17.14
N MET A 94 10.11 8.30 16.32
CA MET A 94 9.30 9.44 16.75
C MET A 94 8.07 9.10 17.60
N PHE A 95 7.68 7.82 17.68
CA PHE A 95 6.55 7.36 18.49
C PHE A 95 6.98 6.71 19.82
N ALA A 96 8.27 6.71 20.17
CA ALA A 96 8.78 6.03 21.37
C ALA A 96 8.07 6.48 22.67
N ASP A 97 7.79 7.79 22.79
CA ASP A 97 7.11 8.37 23.96
C ASP A 97 5.57 8.22 23.91
N TYR A 98 5.02 7.88 22.75
CA TYR A 98 3.57 7.76 22.52
C TYR A 98 3.10 6.30 22.49
N GLY A 99 4.03 5.35 22.32
CA GLY A 99 3.71 3.93 22.14
C GLY A 99 3.08 3.61 20.79
N ARG A 100 2.50 2.41 20.69
CA ARG A 100 1.88 1.92 19.45
C ARG A 100 0.61 2.69 19.13
N GLN A 101 0.48 3.10 17.88
CA GLN A 101 -0.64 3.89 17.38
C GLN A 101 -1.68 2.99 16.69
N PRO A 102 -2.99 3.23 16.89
CA PRO A 102 -4.08 2.45 16.31
C PRO A 102 -4.36 2.84 14.85
N ALA A 103 -3.31 2.91 14.03
CA ALA A 103 -3.40 3.26 12.62
C ALA A 103 -3.35 2.02 11.73
N GLN A 104 -4.35 1.83 10.88
CA GLN A 104 -4.43 0.70 9.96
C GLN A 104 -4.62 1.17 8.51
N ALA A 105 -3.96 0.49 7.57
CA ALA A 105 -3.99 0.84 6.16
C ALA A 105 -5.36 0.61 5.53
N VAL A 106 -5.85 1.61 4.80
CA VAL A 106 -7.03 1.51 3.93
C VAL A 106 -6.58 1.29 2.50
N MET A 107 -5.62 2.10 2.01
CA MET A 107 -5.19 2.09 0.62
C MET A 107 -3.84 2.78 0.47
N GLY A 108 -2.94 2.20 -0.33
CA GLY A 108 -1.75 2.89 -0.84
C GLY A 108 -2.12 3.88 -1.94
N LEU A 109 -1.62 5.11 -1.84
CA LEU A 109 -1.91 6.22 -2.74
C LEU A 109 -0.78 6.38 -3.78
N HIS A 110 -0.12 7.53 -3.80
CA HIS A 110 1.00 7.81 -4.71
C HIS A 110 2.34 7.42 -4.08
N SER A 111 3.34 7.19 -4.93
CA SER A 111 4.73 7.00 -4.51
C SER A 111 5.38 8.33 -4.18
N GLU A 112 6.30 8.32 -3.24
CA GLU A 112 7.03 9.49 -2.78
C GLU A 112 8.53 9.20 -2.79
N ASP A 113 9.25 9.83 -3.72
CA ASP A 113 10.70 9.67 -3.85
C ASP A 113 11.41 10.53 -2.80
N VAL A 114 12.51 10.03 -2.24
CA VAL A 114 13.38 10.77 -1.32
C VAL A 114 14.38 11.56 -2.14
N LEU A 115 14.18 12.86 -2.28
CA LEU A 115 15.05 13.74 -3.03
C LEU A 115 16.00 14.50 -2.11
N VAL A 116 17.22 14.68 -2.59
CA VAL A 116 18.20 15.63 -2.07
C VAL A 116 18.46 16.64 -3.18
N LEU A 117 18.06 17.89 -2.97
CA LEU A 117 18.25 18.96 -3.95
C LEU A 117 19.41 19.85 -3.47
N ALA A 118 20.40 20.09 -4.31
CA ALA A 118 21.53 20.95 -4.00
C ALA A 118 21.51 22.21 -4.85
N ARG A 119 22.09 23.31 -4.35
CA ARG A 119 22.40 24.47 -5.21
C ARG A 119 23.54 24.10 -6.19
N LYS A 120 23.42 24.55 -7.44
CA LYS A 120 24.32 24.15 -8.54
C LYS A 120 25.78 24.58 -8.36
N ASP A 121 26.03 25.69 -7.65
CA ASP A 121 27.38 26.22 -7.46
C ASP A 121 28.24 25.39 -6.49
N LEU A 122 27.64 24.47 -5.73
CA LEU A 122 28.38 23.50 -4.92
C LEU A 122 29.10 22.44 -5.75
N ASN A 123 28.66 22.20 -6.99
CA ASN A 123 29.22 21.15 -7.88
C ASN A 123 29.29 19.77 -7.19
N LEU A 124 28.27 19.43 -6.37
CA LEU A 124 28.15 18.12 -5.73
C LEU A 124 27.53 17.15 -6.72
N ILE A 125 28.23 16.05 -7.02
CA ILE A 125 27.75 15.03 -7.95
C ILE A 125 26.94 13.91 -7.28
N SER A 126 26.95 13.84 -5.94
CA SER A 126 26.25 12.81 -5.18
C SER A 126 25.99 13.23 -3.73
N ALA A 127 24.92 12.71 -3.15
CA ALA A 127 24.61 12.88 -1.73
C ALA A 127 25.63 12.20 -0.80
N GLU A 128 26.44 11.24 -1.30
CA GLU A 128 27.54 10.64 -0.54
C GLU A 128 28.62 11.67 -0.14
N LEU A 129 28.65 12.83 -0.81
CA LEU A 129 29.58 13.92 -0.53
C LEU A 129 29.05 14.93 0.50
N LEU A 130 27.84 14.70 1.04
CA LEU A 130 27.31 15.51 2.13
C LEU A 130 28.14 15.28 3.41
N ASP A 131 28.54 16.39 4.03
CA ASP A 131 29.27 16.39 5.30
C ASP A 131 28.73 17.45 6.28
N SER A 132 29.31 17.50 7.48
CA SER A 132 28.97 18.43 8.57
C SER A 132 29.05 19.92 8.21
N SER A 133 29.70 20.30 7.12
CA SER A 133 29.84 21.71 6.72
C SER A 133 28.62 22.25 5.97
N HIS A 134 27.73 21.37 5.51
CA HIS A 134 26.56 21.72 4.72
C HIS A 134 25.38 22.12 5.61
N ARG A 135 24.61 23.11 5.13
CA ARG A 135 23.36 23.55 5.77
C ARG A 135 22.16 22.93 5.09
N LEU A 136 21.34 22.22 5.85
CA LEU A 136 20.36 21.29 5.32
C LEU A 136 18.95 21.71 5.70
N VAL A 137 18.07 21.92 4.72
CA VAL A 137 16.63 21.93 4.98
C VAL A 137 16.17 20.48 5.08
N VAL A 138 15.69 20.08 6.25
CA VAL A 138 15.38 18.67 6.56
C VAL A 138 13.88 18.40 6.70
N GLY A 139 13.02 19.34 6.33
CA GLY A 139 11.58 19.22 6.53
C GLY A 139 11.11 19.71 7.91
N LEU A 140 9.80 19.77 8.09
CA LEU A 140 9.17 20.17 9.36
C LEU A 140 9.36 19.09 10.44
N GLU A 141 9.34 19.51 11.71
CA GLU A 141 9.28 18.58 12.83
C GLU A 141 8.04 17.68 12.70
N GLY A 142 8.20 16.37 12.90
CA GLY A 142 7.12 15.40 12.69
C GLY A 142 6.73 15.11 11.23
N SER A 143 7.47 15.61 10.24
CA SER A 143 7.32 15.18 8.84
C SER A 143 8.14 13.91 8.57
N GLY A 144 7.71 13.03 7.67
CA GLY A 144 8.57 11.90 7.28
C GLY A 144 9.68 12.30 6.32
N THR A 145 9.65 13.50 5.69
CA THR A 145 10.87 14.06 5.07
C THR A 145 12.00 14.19 6.07
N ARG A 146 11.71 14.65 7.30
CA ARG A 146 12.70 14.70 8.38
C ARG A 146 13.19 13.32 8.78
N ASP A 147 12.30 12.35 8.89
CA ASP A 147 12.68 10.96 9.16
C ASP A 147 13.59 10.38 8.07
N ASN A 148 13.25 10.59 6.79
CA ASN A 148 14.05 10.14 5.66
C ASN A 148 15.41 10.86 5.56
N ALA A 149 15.46 12.14 5.88
CA ALA A 149 16.72 12.87 5.98
C ALA A 149 17.60 12.27 7.09
N GLY A 150 17.01 11.90 8.23
CA GLY A 150 17.70 11.22 9.33
C GLY A 150 18.25 9.85 8.92
N ASP A 151 17.45 9.03 8.22
CA ASP A 151 17.88 7.73 7.70
C ASP A 151 19.07 7.91 6.71
N VAL A 152 19.02 8.88 5.80
CA VAL A 152 20.12 9.18 4.86
C VAL A 152 21.37 9.64 5.61
N LEU A 153 21.26 10.61 6.52
CA LEU A 153 22.38 11.12 7.30
C LEU A 153 23.03 10.01 8.14
N ALA A 154 22.24 9.13 8.74
CA ALA A 154 22.75 8.03 9.53
C ALA A 154 23.63 7.07 8.71
N GLN A 155 23.28 6.80 7.44
CA GLN A 155 24.11 6.00 6.55
C GLN A 155 25.42 6.70 6.16
N LEU A 156 25.46 8.03 6.22
CA LEU A 156 26.67 8.83 6.04
C LEU A 156 27.47 8.98 7.36
N GLY A 157 27.00 8.37 8.46
CA GLY A 157 27.64 8.47 9.77
C GLY A 157 27.41 9.82 10.47
N LEU A 158 26.37 10.57 10.07
CA LEU A 158 26.00 11.86 10.62
C LEU A 158 24.68 11.77 11.40
N GLY A 159 24.57 12.51 12.49
CA GLY A 159 23.31 12.82 13.17
C GLY A 159 22.88 14.25 12.91
N PHE A 160 21.64 14.60 13.28
CA PHE A 160 21.15 15.98 13.18
C PHE A 160 21.97 16.97 14.03
N ASP A 161 22.65 16.51 15.07
CA ASP A 161 23.53 17.34 15.91
C ASP A 161 24.90 17.60 15.25
N ASP A 162 25.25 16.87 14.18
CA ASP A 162 26.53 16.99 13.47
C ASP A 162 26.45 17.96 12.27
N VAL A 163 25.26 18.44 11.91
CA VAL A 163 24.98 19.28 10.73
C VAL A 163 24.12 20.49 11.09
N ASP A 164 24.26 21.60 10.37
CA ASP A 164 23.37 22.75 10.52
C ASP A 164 22.03 22.46 9.83
N THR A 165 20.94 22.40 10.58
CA THR A 165 19.62 22.01 10.06
C THR A 165 18.56 23.09 10.17
N ILE A 166 17.77 23.21 9.11
CA ILE A 166 16.66 24.15 8.99
C ILE A 166 15.35 23.35 8.89
N GLY A 167 14.54 23.41 9.95
CA GLY A 167 13.22 22.78 9.99
C GLY A 167 12.16 23.61 9.28
N ARG A 168 11.96 23.41 7.96
CA ARG A 168 10.97 24.14 7.15
C ARG A 168 10.35 23.25 6.08
N ASP A 169 9.21 23.69 5.53
CA ASP A 169 8.61 23.07 4.36
C ASP A 169 9.62 23.07 3.19
N PRO A 170 10.03 21.89 2.67
CA PRO A 170 11.06 21.79 1.64
C PRO A 170 10.71 22.53 0.36
N ARG A 171 9.45 22.47 -0.09
CA ARG A 171 9.00 23.09 -1.35
C ARG A 171 9.06 24.60 -1.26
N LYS A 172 8.76 25.17 -0.08
CA LYS A 172 8.89 26.61 0.19
C LYS A 172 10.32 27.06 0.46
N SER A 173 11.26 26.12 0.57
CA SER A 173 12.65 26.39 0.96
C SER A 173 13.64 26.35 -0.20
N LEU A 174 13.21 26.07 -1.43
CA LEU A 174 14.09 26.14 -2.61
C LEU A 174 14.77 27.50 -2.78
N ASN A 175 14.11 28.60 -2.38
CA ASN A 175 14.72 29.93 -2.42
C ASN A 175 15.89 30.10 -1.42
N LEU A 176 16.02 29.23 -0.41
CA LEU A 176 17.18 29.22 0.48
C LEU A 176 18.44 28.73 -0.24
N LEU A 177 18.30 27.84 -1.24
CA LEU A 177 19.39 27.41 -2.12
C LEU A 177 19.92 28.59 -2.93
N ARG A 178 19.02 29.32 -3.59
CA ARG A 178 19.35 30.50 -4.42
C ARG A 178 19.94 31.68 -3.64
N THR A 179 19.66 31.77 -2.34
CA THR A 179 20.12 32.87 -1.47
C THR A 179 21.29 32.47 -0.58
N ASP A 180 21.92 31.32 -0.86
CA ASP A 180 23.02 30.75 -0.09
C ASP A 180 22.71 30.66 1.41
N SER A 181 21.44 30.53 1.77
CA SER A 181 20.96 30.38 3.15
C SER A 181 20.81 28.92 3.54
N ALA A 182 20.78 28.02 2.56
CA ALA A 182 20.91 26.57 2.70
C ALA A 182 21.74 26.03 1.53
N ASP A 183 22.37 24.89 1.73
CA ASP A 183 23.19 24.21 0.72
C ASP A 183 22.41 23.06 0.06
N LEU A 184 21.61 22.34 0.86
CA LEU A 184 20.76 21.25 0.39
C LEU A 184 19.34 21.32 0.97
N VAL A 185 18.39 20.75 0.24
CA VAL A 185 17.00 20.58 0.64
C VAL A 185 16.62 19.11 0.48
N PHE A 186 16.28 18.45 1.58
CA PHE A 186 15.62 17.15 1.56
C PHE A 186 14.13 17.33 1.30
N LEU A 187 13.59 16.52 0.39
CA LEU A 187 12.15 16.46 0.09
C LEU A 187 11.76 15.02 -0.13
N THR A 188 10.81 14.52 0.66
CA THR A 188 10.09 13.29 0.30
C THR A 188 8.74 13.65 -0.27
N GLY A 189 8.43 13.23 -1.49
CA GLY A 189 7.11 13.49 -2.06
C GLY A 189 6.94 13.01 -3.50
N GLY A 190 5.69 13.04 -3.96
CA GLY A 190 5.37 12.85 -5.38
C GLY A 190 5.92 13.99 -6.23
N ILE A 191 6.56 13.64 -7.35
CA ILE A 191 7.17 14.58 -8.28
C ILE A 191 6.38 14.59 -9.58
N SER A 192 5.71 15.70 -9.86
CA SER A 192 5.14 15.94 -11.18
C SER A 192 6.25 16.34 -12.17
N PRO A 193 6.10 16.07 -13.48
CA PRO A 193 7.10 16.45 -14.46
C PRO A 193 7.47 17.94 -14.41
N GLY A 194 6.50 18.83 -14.14
CA GLY A 194 6.74 20.29 -14.04
C GLY A 194 7.47 20.73 -12.76
N TYR A 195 7.71 19.85 -11.80
CA TYR A 195 8.47 20.20 -10.60
C TYR A 195 9.94 20.52 -10.93
N TRP A 196 10.52 19.86 -11.94
CA TRP A 196 11.91 20.10 -12.33
C TRP A 196 12.14 21.51 -12.87
N ASP A 197 11.17 22.11 -13.56
CA ASP A 197 11.24 23.52 -13.97
C ASP A 197 11.31 24.45 -12.73
N THR A 198 10.60 24.10 -11.65
CA THR A 198 10.65 24.85 -10.39
C THR A 198 12.01 24.71 -9.71
N VAL A 199 12.59 23.51 -9.70
CA VAL A 199 13.93 23.26 -9.15
C VAL A 199 14.98 24.04 -9.95
N ALA A 200 14.93 23.98 -11.28
CA ALA A 200 15.83 24.71 -12.16
C ALA A 200 15.72 26.24 -11.99
N ALA A 201 14.51 26.78 -11.81
CA ALA A 201 14.28 28.21 -11.57
C ALA A 201 14.90 28.74 -10.26
N HIS A 202 15.34 27.85 -9.37
CA HIS A 202 16.03 28.17 -8.12
C HIS A 202 17.53 27.87 -8.15
N ASP A 203 18.11 27.67 -9.34
CA ASP A 203 19.51 27.29 -9.53
C ASP A 203 19.90 26.05 -8.71
N ALA A 204 18.99 25.06 -8.67
CA ALA A 204 19.15 23.81 -7.94
C ALA A 204 19.08 22.60 -8.88
N GLU A 205 19.55 21.46 -8.39
CA GLU A 205 19.55 20.16 -9.07
C GLU A 205 19.40 19.00 -8.08
N PRO A 206 18.82 17.86 -8.50
CA PRO A 206 18.79 16.66 -7.69
C PRO A 206 20.16 16.00 -7.61
N LEU A 207 20.52 15.48 -6.44
CA LEU A 207 21.69 14.64 -6.25
C LEU A 207 21.33 13.15 -6.39
N ASP A 208 22.22 12.39 -7.03
CA ASP A 208 22.19 10.93 -6.98
C ASP A 208 22.54 10.47 -5.55
N LEU A 209 21.68 9.66 -4.94
CA LEU A 209 22.01 9.02 -3.67
C LEU A 209 23.14 7.99 -3.85
N GLY A 210 23.28 7.41 -5.04
CA GLY A 210 24.27 6.38 -5.32
C GLY A 210 23.84 4.98 -4.86
N GLU A 211 24.32 3.97 -5.58
CA GLU A 211 24.01 2.56 -5.29
C GLU A 211 24.41 2.09 -3.88
N PRO A 212 25.56 2.48 -3.30
CA PRO A 212 25.93 2.08 -1.95
C PRO A 212 24.92 2.55 -0.90
N LEU A 213 24.58 3.84 -0.92
CA LEU A 213 23.61 4.43 0.01
C LEU A 213 22.21 3.83 -0.17
N VAL A 214 21.73 3.71 -1.42
CA VAL A 214 20.44 3.07 -1.73
C VAL A 214 20.44 1.61 -1.25
N GLY A 215 21.53 0.88 -1.44
CA GLY A 215 21.67 -0.51 -1.02
C GLY A 215 21.53 -0.71 0.49
N GLU A 216 22.18 0.13 1.30
CA GLU A 216 22.07 0.06 2.76
C GLU A 216 20.69 0.50 3.27
N LEU A 217 20.10 1.56 2.71
CA LEU A 217 18.73 1.97 3.05
C LEU A 217 17.71 0.84 2.82
N LEU A 218 17.79 0.16 1.67
CA LEU A 218 16.90 -0.97 1.34
C LEU A 218 17.11 -2.19 2.27
N LYS A 219 18.34 -2.39 2.74
CA LYS A 219 18.70 -3.51 3.62
C LYS A 219 18.24 -3.28 5.05
N GLU A 220 18.38 -2.06 5.57
CA GLU A 220 17.99 -1.73 6.94
C GLU A 220 16.48 -1.52 7.10
N ARG A 221 15.82 -1.00 6.06
CA ARG A 221 14.44 -0.53 6.16
C ARG A 221 13.56 -1.13 5.06
N ARG A 222 12.73 -2.10 5.45
CA ARG A 222 11.83 -2.82 4.52
C ARG A 222 10.71 -1.97 3.91
N TYR A 223 10.52 -0.74 4.37
CA TYR A 223 9.52 0.18 3.81
C TYR A 223 10.03 0.93 2.58
N TYR A 224 11.34 0.99 2.36
CA TYR A 224 11.89 1.58 1.15
C TYR A 224 11.78 0.64 -0.04
N GLN A 225 11.48 1.24 -1.19
CA GLN A 225 11.65 0.61 -2.49
C GLN A 225 12.72 1.35 -3.28
N ARG A 226 13.42 0.62 -4.14
CA ARG A 226 14.33 1.21 -5.10
C ARG A 226 13.57 2.15 -6.04
N SER A 227 14.14 3.31 -6.29
CA SER A 227 13.62 4.35 -7.17
C SER A 227 14.74 4.94 -8.01
N GLY A 228 14.37 5.63 -9.07
CA GLY A 228 15.29 6.41 -9.88
C GLY A 228 14.57 7.08 -11.04
N PHE A 229 15.20 8.11 -11.58
CA PHE A 229 14.69 8.88 -12.72
C PHE A 229 15.84 9.50 -13.50
N GLN A 230 15.55 9.90 -14.74
CA GLN A 230 16.48 10.62 -15.59
C GLN A 230 16.35 12.13 -15.37
N HIS A 231 17.47 12.81 -15.18
CA HIS A 231 17.55 14.28 -15.08
C HIS A 231 18.77 14.78 -15.85
N ASP A 232 18.58 15.71 -16.79
CA ASP A 232 19.65 16.26 -17.64
C ASP A 232 20.56 15.23 -18.34
N GLY A 233 20.05 14.02 -18.61
CA GLY A 233 20.77 12.92 -19.26
C GLY A 233 21.53 12.00 -18.30
N GLU A 234 21.39 12.21 -17.00
CA GLU A 234 21.99 11.40 -15.94
C GLU A 234 20.91 10.57 -15.22
N ASP A 235 21.30 9.35 -14.79
CA ASP A 235 20.49 8.50 -13.93
C ASP A 235 20.65 8.97 -12.48
N ILE A 236 19.55 9.39 -11.86
CA ILE A 236 19.48 9.72 -10.44
C ILE A 236 18.87 8.54 -9.71
N ASN A 237 19.65 7.86 -8.86
CA ASN A 237 19.18 6.75 -8.03
C ASN A 237 18.71 7.27 -6.68
N THR A 238 17.60 6.69 -6.20
CA THR A 238 17.08 7.01 -4.88
C THR A 238 16.24 5.87 -4.31
N VAL A 239 15.67 6.09 -3.13
CA VAL A 239 14.63 5.26 -2.55
C VAL A 239 13.29 6.00 -2.57
N ARG A 240 12.20 5.24 -2.48
CA ARG A 240 10.86 5.78 -2.34
C ARG A 240 10.08 5.09 -1.24
N VAL A 241 9.13 5.83 -0.70
CA VAL A 241 8.06 5.34 0.17
C VAL A 241 6.72 5.53 -0.52
N ARG A 242 5.62 5.20 0.14
CA ARG A 242 4.27 5.45 -0.37
C ARG A 242 3.50 6.34 0.58
N ALA A 243 2.72 7.26 0.02
CA ALA A 243 1.61 7.86 0.73
C ALA A 243 0.53 6.80 0.96
N VAL A 244 -0.03 6.73 2.16
CA VAL A 244 -1.03 5.73 2.55
C VAL A 244 -2.20 6.42 3.23
N LEU A 245 -3.41 6.07 2.81
CA LEU A 245 -4.63 6.39 3.56
C LEU A 245 -4.73 5.41 4.73
N LEU A 246 -4.76 5.95 5.95
CA LEU A 246 -4.89 5.22 7.20
C LEU A 246 -6.24 5.53 7.84
N ALA A 247 -6.80 4.53 8.51
CA ALA A 247 -8.01 4.61 9.32
C ALA A 247 -7.69 4.24 10.76
N HIS A 248 -8.44 4.81 11.70
CA HIS A 248 -8.39 4.37 13.09
C HIS A 248 -8.84 2.92 13.20
N SER A 249 -8.18 2.09 14.01
CA SER A 249 -8.48 0.65 14.11
C SER A 249 -9.89 0.33 14.59
N ASP A 250 -10.51 1.26 15.30
CA ASP A 250 -11.85 1.08 15.88
C ASP A 250 -12.96 1.60 14.96
N LEU A 251 -12.62 2.13 13.77
CA LEU A 251 -13.65 2.48 12.80
C LEU A 251 -14.44 1.22 12.39
N PRO A 252 -15.78 1.29 12.30
CA PRO A 252 -16.57 0.12 11.95
C PRO A 252 -16.12 -0.51 10.62
N ASN A 253 -15.91 -1.83 10.60
CA ASN A 253 -15.46 -2.56 9.41
C ASN A 253 -16.28 -2.23 8.16
N GLU A 254 -17.60 -2.15 8.28
CA GLU A 254 -18.48 -1.81 7.16
C GLU A 254 -18.28 -0.37 6.68
N ARG A 255 -17.96 0.58 7.58
CA ARG A 255 -17.66 1.97 7.21
C ARG A 255 -16.39 2.01 6.38
N VAL A 256 -15.32 1.35 6.84
CA VAL A 256 -14.04 1.30 6.10
C VAL A 256 -14.19 0.51 4.80
N ARG A 257 -14.94 -0.59 4.76
CA ARG A 257 -15.22 -1.36 3.54
C ARG A 257 -15.86 -0.47 2.46
N ARG A 258 -16.89 0.31 2.82
CA ARG A 258 -17.56 1.25 1.90
C ARG A 258 -16.64 2.38 1.43
N ILE A 259 -15.78 2.90 2.32
CA ILE A 259 -14.75 3.90 1.95
C ILE A 259 -13.79 3.29 0.93
N THR A 260 -13.26 2.10 1.19
CA THR A 260 -12.37 1.39 0.27
C THR A 260 -13.03 1.13 -1.08
N GLU A 261 -14.26 0.64 -1.09
CA GLU A 261 -15.05 0.38 -2.31
C GLU A 261 -15.27 1.65 -3.14
N ALA A 262 -15.69 2.74 -2.49
CA ALA A 262 -15.95 4.02 -3.15
C ALA A 262 -14.68 4.57 -3.83
N ILE A 263 -13.54 4.50 -3.16
CA ILE A 263 -12.26 4.96 -3.72
C ILE A 263 -11.78 4.03 -4.83
N TYR A 264 -11.80 2.72 -4.58
CA TYR A 264 -11.24 1.70 -5.48
C TYR A 264 -11.96 1.66 -6.83
N THR A 265 -13.30 1.68 -6.81
CA THR A 265 -14.11 1.64 -8.03
C THR A 265 -13.98 2.91 -8.88
N ARG A 266 -13.53 4.02 -8.28
CA ARG A 266 -13.28 5.30 -8.95
C ARG A 266 -11.80 5.63 -9.15
N LEU A 267 -10.89 4.66 -8.99
CA LEU A 267 -9.48 4.86 -9.31
C LEU A 267 -9.24 5.45 -10.72
N PRO A 268 -9.97 5.07 -11.79
CA PRO A 268 -9.80 5.70 -13.09
C PRO A 268 -10.07 7.22 -13.08
N GLU A 269 -11.09 7.66 -12.33
CA GLU A 269 -11.43 9.08 -12.18
C GLU A 269 -10.36 9.82 -11.36
N ILE A 270 -9.95 9.23 -10.23
CA ILE A 270 -8.91 9.79 -9.36
C ILE A 270 -7.60 9.96 -10.15
N ARG A 271 -7.19 8.95 -10.92
CA ARG A 271 -5.97 8.99 -11.75
C ARG A 271 -6.03 10.04 -12.86
N ALA A 272 -7.22 10.38 -13.35
CA ALA A 272 -7.40 11.41 -14.36
C ALA A 272 -7.39 12.83 -13.78
N SER A 273 -7.58 12.97 -12.46
CA SER A 273 -7.69 14.28 -11.81
C SER A 273 -6.35 14.98 -11.55
N THR A 274 -5.26 14.23 -11.38
CA THR A 274 -3.93 14.79 -11.10
C THR A 274 -2.80 13.82 -11.46
N ASP A 275 -1.64 14.37 -11.81
CA ASP A 275 -0.44 13.60 -12.12
C ASP A 275 0.04 12.76 -10.94
N LEU A 276 -0.14 13.25 -9.71
CA LEU A 276 0.22 12.52 -8.49
C LEU A 276 -0.52 11.18 -8.40
N ALA A 277 -1.77 11.15 -8.84
CA ALA A 277 -2.64 9.99 -8.73
C ALA A 277 -2.43 8.97 -9.85
N LYS A 278 -1.66 9.27 -10.91
CA LYS A 278 -1.50 8.37 -12.09
C LYS A 278 -1.07 6.95 -11.71
N GLY A 279 -0.22 6.84 -10.68
CA GLY A 279 0.31 5.59 -10.15
C GLY A 279 -0.63 4.83 -9.20
N MET A 280 -1.82 5.36 -8.89
CA MET A 280 -2.83 4.69 -8.05
C MET A 280 -3.59 3.63 -8.87
N LEU A 281 -2.93 2.50 -9.14
CA LEU A 281 -3.48 1.39 -9.89
C LEU A 281 -4.10 0.33 -8.97
N PRO A 282 -5.11 -0.43 -9.43
CA PRO A 282 -5.68 -1.56 -8.68
C PRO A 282 -4.63 -2.50 -8.07
N GLY A 283 -3.61 -2.88 -8.84
CA GLY A 283 -2.53 -3.76 -8.37
C GLY A 283 -1.61 -3.13 -7.31
N THR A 284 -1.57 -1.80 -7.21
CA THR A 284 -0.61 -1.06 -6.35
C THR A 284 -1.18 -0.61 -5.01
N VAL A 285 -2.49 -0.74 -4.80
CA VAL A 285 -3.17 -0.25 -3.59
C VAL A 285 -2.76 -0.98 -2.31
N ARG A 286 -2.10 -2.14 -2.45
CA ARG A 286 -1.58 -2.94 -1.32
C ARG A 286 -0.06 -3.11 -1.31
N ASP A 287 0.62 -2.59 -2.33
CA ASP A 287 2.04 -2.83 -2.52
C ASP A 287 2.86 -2.05 -1.48
N ASN A 288 3.79 -2.74 -0.83
CA ASN A 288 4.79 -2.16 0.06
C ASN A 288 4.21 -1.27 1.17
N ILE A 289 3.12 -1.74 1.77
CA ILE A 289 2.54 -1.11 2.96
C ILE A 289 2.94 -1.97 4.17
N PRO A 290 3.91 -1.53 4.99
CA PRO A 290 4.42 -2.30 6.14
C PRO A 290 3.47 -2.28 7.35
N THR A 291 2.30 -1.63 7.21
CA THR A 291 1.26 -1.54 8.23
C THR A 291 0.12 -2.49 7.90
N ARG A 292 -0.52 -3.07 8.92
CA ARG A 292 -1.67 -3.96 8.71
C ARG A 292 -2.82 -3.19 8.06
N PHE A 293 -3.51 -3.86 7.13
CA PHE A 293 -4.75 -3.34 6.57
C PHE A 293 -5.87 -3.39 7.60
N HIS A 294 -6.76 -2.40 7.53
CA HIS A 294 -7.98 -2.38 8.31
C HIS A 294 -8.88 -3.54 7.86
N PRO A 295 -9.53 -4.30 8.78
CA PRO A 295 -10.31 -5.48 8.41
C PRO A 295 -11.40 -5.21 7.37
N GLY A 296 -12.03 -4.02 7.43
CA GLY A 296 -12.98 -3.56 6.41
C GLY A 296 -12.37 -3.41 5.00
N ALA A 297 -11.18 -2.82 4.90
CA ALA A 297 -10.47 -2.68 3.63
C ALA A 297 -9.99 -4.04 3.13
N ASP A 298 -9.43 -4.85 4.03
CA ASP A 298 -8.95 -6.19 3.71
C ASP A 298 -10.08 -7.09 3.17
N ALA A 299 -11.25 -7.07 3.82
CA ALA A 299 -12.42 -7.81 3.36
C ALA A 299 -12.87 -7.41 1.95
N PHE A 300 -12.80 -6.11 1.60
CA PHE A 300 -13.10 -5.65 0.24
C PHE A 300 -12.09 -6.19 -0.77
N TYR A 301 -10.79 -6.03 -0.51
CA TYR A 301 -9.76 -6.50 -1.42
C TYR A 301 -9.76 -8.02 -1.63
N CYS A 302 -10.07 -8.79 -0.57
CA CYS A 302 -10.24 -10.24 -0.66
C CYS A 302 -11.46 -10.66 -1.50
N GLN A 303 -12.48 -9.81 -1.63
CA GLN A 303 -13.62 -10.05 -2.54
C GLN A 303 -13.25 -9.74 -3.99
N GLU A 304 -12.50 -8.67 -4.22
CA GLU A 304 -12.06 -8.23 -5.55
C GLU A 304 -10.91 -9.06 -6.16
N GLY A 305 -10.35 -10.02 -5.41
CA GLY A 305 -9.17 -10.78 -5.87
C GLY A 305 -7.94 -9.88 -6.00
N THR A 306 -7.77 -8.94 -5.06
CA THR A 306 -6.58 -8.09 -5.02
C THR A 306 -5.81 -8.34 -3.73
N GLY A 307 -4.57 -8.82 -3.84
CA GLY A 307 -3.66 -8.98 -2.69
C GLY A 307 -3.54 -10.38 -2.08
N GLY A 308 -3.66 -11.45 -2.87
CA GLY A 308 -3.31 -12.82 -2.45
C GLY A 308 -4.31 -13.49 -1.51
N CYS A 309 -5.46 -12.87 -1.28
CA CYS A 309 -6.61 -13.46 -0.64
C CYS A 309 -7.39 -14.29 -1.67
N MET A 310 -7.32 -15.62 -1.59
CA MET A 310 -8.18 -16.46 -2.42
C MET A 310 -9.64 -16.30 -1.94
N PRO A 311 -10.59 -15.90 -2.80
CA PRO A 311 -11.98 -15.68 -2.40
C PRO A 311 -12.55 -16.92 -1.70
N LEU A 312 -13.38 -16.73 -0.66
CA LEU A 312 -13.97 -17.84 0.10
C LEU A 312 -14.71 -18.85 -0.81
N GLY A 313 -15.31 -18.35 -1.90
CA GLY A 313 -15.94 -19.16 -2.94
C GLY A 313 -14.95 -20.04 -3.71
N SER A 314 -13.76 -19.53 -4.01
CA SER A 314 -12.68 -20.28 -4.67
C SER A 314 -12.12 -21.38 -3.75
N MET A 315 -12.01 -21.11 -2.44
CA MET A 315 -11.64 -22.14 -1.46
C MET A 315 -12.74 -23.21 -1.30
N ALA A 316 -14.01 -22.83 -1.27
CA ALA A 316 -15.12 -23.77 -1.25
C ALA A 316 -15.19 -24.61 -2.54
N PHE A 317 -14.88 -24.02 -3.69
CA PHE A 317 -14.82 -24.71 -4.98
C PHE A 317 -13.64 -25.69 -5.06
N LEU A 318 -12.45 -25.31 -4.61
CA LEU A 318 -11.31 -26.23 -4.49
C LEU A 318 -11.58 -27.34 -3.48
N GLY A 319 -12.23 -27.02 -2.36
CA GLY A 319 -12.70 -28.00 -1.38
C GLY A 319 -13.71 -28.97 -1.99
N LEU A 320 -14.65 -28.47 -2.79
CA LEU A 320 -15.64 -29.28 -3.52
C LEU A 320 -14.97 -30.14 -4.60
N LEU A 321 -14.01 -29.62 -5.36
CA LEU A 321 -13.23 -30.37 -6.34
C LEU A 321 -12.39 -31.46 -5.66
N GLY A 322 -11.77 -31.16 -4.53
CA GLY A 322 -11.06 -32.14 -3.70
C GLY A 322 -12.00 -33.23 -3.18
N PHE A 323 -13.18 -32.84 -2.69
CA PHE A 323 -14.20 -33.77 -2.20
C PHE A 323 -14.81 -34.61 -3.33
N LEU A 324 -15.11 -34.02 -4.48
CA LEU A 324 -15.59 -34.72 -5.68
C LEU A 324 -14.51 -35.64 -6.23
N GLY A 325 -13.23 -35.24 -6.22
CA GLY A 325 -12.11 -36.10 -6.59
C GLY A 325 -12.01 -37.31 -5.66
N LEU A 326 -12.11 -37.10 -4.34
CA LEU A 326 -12.17 -38.17 -3.34
C LEU A 326 -13.42 -39.05 -3.50
N ALA A 327 -14.58 -38.47 -3.78
CA ALA A 327 -15.82 -39.19 -4.04
C ALA A 327 -15.76 -39.97 -5.36
N PHE A 328 -15.08 -39.45 -6.39
CA PHE A 328 -14.83 -40.15 -7.65
C PHE A 328 -13.84 -41.30 -7.47
N VAL A 329 -12.85 -41.17 -6.57
CA VAL A 329 -12.00 -42.29 -6.15
C VAL A 329 -12.80 -43.32 -5.35
N ALA A 330 -13.71 -42.88 -4.47
CA ALA A 330 -14.52 -43.77 -3.63
C ALA A 330 -15.64 -44.49 -4.41
N LEU A 331 -16.29 -43.82 -5.36
CA LEU A 331 -17.42 -44.32 -6.16
C LEU A 331 -16.98 -44.90 -7.51
N GLY A 332 -15.86 -44.42 -8.05
CA GLY A 332 -15.33 -44.74 -9.38
C GLY A 332 -14.28 -45.86 -9.41
N PHE A 333 -14.18 -46.69 -8.37
CA PHE A 333 -13.55 -48.01 -8.48
C PHE A 333 -14.53 -49.01 -9.12
N SER A 334 -15.17 -48.63 -10.23
CA SER A 334 -16.12 -49.50 -10.93
C SER A 334 -15.36 -50.63 -11.67
N ALA A 335 -15.91 -51.84 -11.59
CA ALA A 335 -15.29 -53.08 -12.07
C ALA A 335 -14.85 -53.07 -13.54
N THR A 336 -15.37 -52.14 -14.34
CA THR A 336 -15.13 -51.98 -15.78
C THR A 336 -13.72 -51.45 -16.09
N LEU A 337 -13.23 -50.47 -15.32
CA LEU A 337 -11.85 -49.95 -15.45
C LEU A 337 -10.81 -50.87 -14.83
N ARG A 338 -11.21 -51.69 -13.83
CA ARG A 338 -10.38 -52.74 -13.24
C ARG A 338 -9.86 -53.72 -14.31
N ARG A 339 -10.69 -54.06 -15.30
CA ARG A 339 -10.32 -54.97 -16.41
C ARG A 339 -9.46 -54.29 -17.48
N GLY A 340 -9.66 -53.00 -17.73
CA GLY A 340 -8.87 -52.21 -18.70
C GLY A 340 -7.44 -51.94 -18.22
N LEU A 341 -7.28 -51.50 -16.97
CA LEU A 341 -5.97 -51.26 -16.37
C LEU A 341 -5.20 -52.56 -16.08
N THR A 342 -5.84 -53.69 -15.73
CA THR A 342 -5.12 -54.97 -15.61
C THR A 342 -4.48 -55.45 -16.91
N ARG A 343 -4.94 -54.97 -18.08
CA ARG A 343 -4.36 -55.33 -19.38
C ARG A 343 -3.27 -54.36 -19.86
N ALA A 344 -3.32 -53.09 -19.45
CA ALA A 344 -2.37 -52.05 -19.88
C ALA A 344 -1.30 -51.70 -18.83
N ALA A 345 -1.61 -51.82 -17.54
CA ALA A 345 -0.74 -51.43 -16.42
C ALA A 345 0.53 -52.27 -16.20
N PRO A 346 0.63 -53.58 -16.57
CA PRO A 346 1.84 -54.35 -16.27
C PRO A 346 3.09 -53.73 -16.90
N ARG A 347 3.00 -53.21 -18.14
CA ARG A 347 4.16 -52.69 -18.87
C ARG A 347 4.62 -51.29 -18.44
N PHE A 348 3.73 -50.48 -17.85
CA PHE A 348 4.06 -49.11 -17.40
C PHE A 348 4.45 -49.09 -15.91
N ALA A 349 3.77 -49.90 -15.07
CA ALA A 349 4.07 -50.00 -13.64
C ALA A 349 5.40 -50.71 -13.36
N GLU A 350 5.81 -51.66 -14.20
CA GLU A 350 7.09 -52.39 -14.04
C GLU A 350 8.30 -51.49 -14.30
N LYS A 351 8.18 -50.47 -15.17
CA LYS A 351 9.24 -49.47 -15.41
C LYS A 351 9.35 -48.37 -14.35
N LEU A 352 8.23 -47.94 -13.76
CA LEU A 352 8.20 -46.82 -12.80
C LEU A 352 8.33 -47.25 -11.34
N VAL A 353 7.78 -48.41 -10.97
CA VAL A 353 7.65 -48.85 -9.56
C VAL A 353 8.30 -50.22 -9.32
N GLY A 354 8.59 -50.98 -10.38
CA GLY A 354 9.29 -52.27 -10.33
C GLY A 354 10.61 -52.28 -9.54
N PRO A 355 11.48 -51.24 -9.64
CA PRO A 355 12.73 -51.19 -8.90
C PRO A 355 12.57 -51.09 -7.37
N TYR A 356 11.40 -50.67 -6.87
CA TYR A 356 11.18 -50.34 -5.46
C TYR A 356 10.44 -51.44 -4.67
N GLY A 357 10.25 -52.63 -5.24
CA GLY A 357 9.74 -53.81 -4.52
C GLY A 357 8.34 -53.66 -3.91
N MET A 358 7.54 -52.69 -4.36
CA MET A 358 6.18 -52.48 -3.82
C MET A 358 5.24 -53.63 -4.19
N THR A 359 4.56 -54.19 -3.19
CA THR A 359 3.54 -55.23 -3.39
C THR A 359 2.33 -54.67 -4.14
N ASP A 360 1.61 -55.53 -4.87
CA ASP A 360 0.47 -55.13 -5.73
C ASP A 360 -0.62 -54.34 -4.98
N ARG A 361 -0.71 -54.50 -3.65
CA ARG A 361 -1.67 -53.78 -2.81
C ARG A 361 -1.41 -52.27 -2.76
N TYR A 362 -0.16 -51.82 -2.84
CA TYR A 362 0.21 -50.41 -2.79
C TYR A 362 0.28 -49.76 -4.17
N ARG A 363 0.47 -50.54 -5.24
CA ARG A 363 0.49 -50.04 -6.62
C ARG A 363 -0.80 -49.31 -7.01
N TYR A 364 -1.95 -49.81 -6.55
CA TYR A 364 -3.26 -49.19 -6.83
C TYR A 364 -3.54 -47.91 -6.02
N LEU A 365 -2.76 -47.64 -4.98
CA LEU A 365 -2.87 -46.41 -4.17
C LEU A 365 -1.85 -45.36 -4.63
N VAL A 366 -0.62 -45.80 -4.93
CA VAL A 366 0.51 -44.91 -5.24
C VAL A 366 0.43 -44.36 -6.66
N ILE A 367 -0.02 -45.15 -7.64
CA ILE A 367 -0.11 -44.69 -9.04
C ILE A 367 -1.13 -43.54 -9.20
N PRO A 368 -2.36 -43.61 -8.65
CA PRO A 368 -3.29 -42.49 -8.72
C PRO A 368 -2.76 -41.24 -8.01
N VAL A 369 -2.14 -41.38 -6.83
CA VAL A 369 -1.56 -40.24 -6.10
C VAL A 369 -0.44 -39.59 -6.89
N LEU A 370 0.45 -40.37 -7.52
CA LEU A 370 1.50 -39.84 -8.39
C LEU A 370 0.92 -39.15 -9.62
N ILE A 371 -0.13 -39.71 -10.24
CA ILE A 371 -0.82 -39.06 -11.37
C ILE A 371 -1.46 -37.75 -10.92
N THR A 372 -2.09 -37.70 -9.74
CA THR A 372 -2.66 -36.46 -9.18
C THR A 372 -1.57 -35.43 -8.90
N ILE A 373 -0.43 -35.84 -8.33
CA ILE A 373 0.72 -34.94 -8.11
C ILE A 373 1.29 -34.44 -9.44
N ILE A 374 1.38 -35.28 -10.46
CA ILE A 374 1.86 -34.88 -11.80
C ILE A 374 0.89 -33.92 -12.46
N ILE A 375 -0.43 -34.16 -12.36
CA ILE A 375 -1.45 -33.26 -12.91
C ILE A 375 -1.43 -31.92 -12.18
N MET A 376 -1.36 -31.92 -10.84
CA MET A 376 -1.26 -30.70 -10.03
C MET A 376 0.05 -29.94 -10.31
N GLY A 377 1.18 -30.65 -10.41
CA GLY A 377 2.46 -30.05 -10.76
C GLY A 377 2.47 -29.49 -12.18
N GLY A 378 1.84 -30.19 -13.13
CA GLY A 378 1.66 -29.74 -14.50
C GLY A 378 0.79 -28.49 -14.59
N SER A 379 -0.30 -28.40 -13.83
CA SER A 379 -1.14 -27.20 -13.80
C SER A 379 -0.42 -26.00 -13.19
N VAL A 380 0.40 -26.20 -12.15
CA VAL A 380 1.21 -25.13 -11.55
C VAL A 380 2.28 -24.63 -12.54
N LEU A 381 2.90 -25.54 -13.29
CA LEU A 381 3.89 -25.16 -14.32
C LEU A 381 3.26 -24.43 -15.51
N ILE A 382 2.07 -24.85 -15.93
CA ILE A 382 1.30 -24.16 -16.97
C ILE A 382 0.91 -22.75 -16.51
N GLN A 383 0.40 -22.61 -15.28
CA GLN A 383 0.08 -21.31 -14.70
C GLN A 383 1.32 -20.41 -14.57
N ALA A 384 2.45 -20.95 -14.10
CA ALA A 384 3.70 -20.20 -14.02
C ALA A 384 4.18 -19.75 -15.41
N ALA A 385 4.02 -20.60 -16.44
CA ALA A 385 4.36 -20.27 -17.81
C ALA A 385 3.42 -19.22 -18.41
N GLU A 386 2.13 -19.29 -18.12
CA GLU A 386 1.13 -18.31 -18.58
C GLU A 386 1.32 -16.94 -17.91
N ILE A 387 1.62 -16.90 -16.61
CA ILE A 387 1.97 -15.66 -15.89
C ILE A 387 3.25 -15.06 -16.47
N GLN A 388 4.27 -15.88 -16.76
CA GLN A 388 5.51 -15.38 -17.34
C GLN A 388 5.32 -14.89 -18.78
N TYR A 389 4.46 -15.56 -19.56
CA TYR A 389 4.07 -15.13 -20.90
C TYR A 389 3.30 -13.81 -20.88
N ALA A 390 2.34 -13.68 -19.96
CA ALA A 390 1.57 -12.47 -19.70
C ALA A 390 2.47 -11.27 -19.36
N LYS A 391 3.42 -11.45 -18.43
CA LYS A 391 4.41 -10.42 -18.05
C LYS A 391 5.33 -10.00 -19.19
N THR A 392 5.74 -10.94 -20.04
CA THR A 392 6.63 -10.65 -21.17
C THR A 392 5.91 -9.97 -22.34
N HIS A 393 4.59 -10.15 -22.47
CA HIS A 393 3.79 -9.62 -23.58
C HIS A 393 2.79 -8.53 -23.17
N ASN A 394 2.83 -8.08 -21.91
CA ASN A 394 1.94 -7.07 -21.34
C ASN A 394 0.44 -7.39 -21.53
N VAL A 395 0.10 -8.68 -21.48
CA VAL A 395 -1.27 -9.19 -21.56
C VAL A 395 -1.68 -9.60 -20.15
N THR A 396 -2.87 -9.22 -19.69
CA THR A 396 -3.38 -9.63 -18.37
C THR A 396 -3.70 -11.12 -18.36
N SER A 397 -3.09 -11.88 -17.44
CA SER A 397 -3.42 -13.28 -17.20
C SER A 397 -4.74 -13.39 -16.43
N GLU A 398 -5.65 -14.30 -16.83
CA GLU A 398 -6.88 -14.60 -16.07
C GLU A 398 -6.60 -15.18 -14.67
N PHE A 399 -5.35 -15.58 -14.39
CA PHE A 399 -4.92 -16.18 -13.13
C PHE A 399 -4.12 -15.22 -12.22
N GLU A 400 -3.97 -13.94 -12.60
CA GLU A 400 -3.37 -12.91 -11.72
C GLU A 400 -4.38 -12.27 -10.74
N GLY A 401 -5.54 -12.89 -10.48
CA GLY A 401 -6.54 -12.47 -9.48
C GLY A 401 -6.52 -13.29 -8.19
#